data_AF-A0A432Q5B8-F1
#
_entry.id   AF-A0A432Q5B8-F1
#
_cell.length_a   1.000
_cell.length_b   1.000
_cell.length_c   1.000
_cell.angle_alpha   90.00
_cell.angle_beta   90.00
_cell.angle_gamma   90.00
#
_symmetry.space_group_name_H-M   'P 1'
#
loop_
_entity.id
_entity.type
_entity.pdbx_description
1 polymer ?
#
loop_
_entity_poly.entity_id
_entity_poly.type
_entity_poly.pdbx_seq_one_letter_code
_entity_poly.pdbx_strand_id
1 'polypeptide(L)' 'MALINLRRMAINQSGLITSVKVGGELGRRIREMGLVPGTEITIKQRAPLNDPVALRVMGGTL' A
#
# COMPACT_ATOMS: atom_id res chain seq x y z
N MET A 1 13.74 -9.13 8.79
CA MET A 1 12.86 -8.03 8.34
C MET A 1 11.45 -8.30 8.87
N ALA A 2 10.82 -7.35 9.57
CA ALA A 2 9.47 -7.56 10.11
C ALA A 2 8.41 -7.24 9.03
N LEU A 3 7.47 -8.15 8.81
CA LEU A 3 6.29 -7.92 7.98
C LEU A 3 5.19 -7.33 8.85
N ILE A 4 4.69 -6.16 8.46
CA ILE A 4 3.58 -5.50 9.14
C ILE A 4 2.41 -5.33 8.18
N ASN A 5 1.19 -5.50 8.68
CA ASN A 5 0.00 -5.21 7.90
C ASN A 5 -0.09 -3.70 7.65
N LEU A 6 -0.45 -3.30 6.42
CA LEU A 6 -0.61 -1.90 6.04
C LEU A 6 -1.46 -1.09 7.06
N ARG A 7 -2.54 -1.67 7.58
CA ARG A 7 -3.43 -1.00 8.54
C ARG A 7 -2.77 -0.72 9.90
N ARG A 8 -1.69 -1.44 10.22
CA ARG A 8 -0.91 -1.28 11.45
C ARG A 8 0.28 -0.31 11.28
N MET A 9 0.57 0.15 10.06
CA MET A 9 1.64 1.13 9.82
C MET A 9 1.24 2.53 10.31
N ALA A 10 2.15 3.24 10.96
CA ALA A 10 1.94 4.60 11.44
C ALA A 10 1.91 5.63 10.29
N ILE A 11 1.31 6.80 10.54
CA ILE A 11 1.39 7.93 9.60
C ILE A 11 2.85 8.37 9.46
N ASN A 12 3.27 8.70 8.24
CA ASN A 12 4.64 8.95 7.80
C ASN A 12 5.58 7.74 7.83
N GLN A 13 5.07 6.54 8.12
CA GLN A 13 5.88 5.32 7.99
C GLN A 13 5.97 4.90 6.52
N SER A 14 7.19 4.62 6.06
CA SER A 14 7.45 4.03 4.75
C SER A 14 7.68 2.52 4.87
N GLY A 15 7.33 1.79 3.82
CA GLY A 15 7.57 0.36 3.72
C GLY A 15 7.50 -0.13 2.28
N LEU A 16 8.14 -1.26 2.03
CA LEU A 16 8.07 -1.96 0.75
C LEU A 16 6.90 -2.95 0.78
N ILE A 17 6.08 -2.96 -0.25
CA ILE A 17 5.07 -4.00 -0.42
C ILE A 17 5.79 -5.32 -0.70
N THR A 18 5.63 -6.31 0.17
CA THR A 18 6.28 -7.63 0.02
C THR A 18 5.39 -8.65 -0.67
N SER A 19 4.08 -8.62 -0.40
CA SER A 19 3.12 -9.53 -1.02
C SER A 19 1.72 -8.95 -0.94
N VAL A 20 0.93 -9.14 -2.00
CA VAL A 20 -0.50 -8.82 -2.02
C VAL A 20 -1.26 -10.14 -2.11
N LYS A 21 -1.85 -10.57 -1.00
CA LYS A 21 -2.63 -11.81 -0.91
C LYS A 21 -4.09 -11.54 -1.23
N VAL A 22 -4.39 -11.18 -2.47
CA VAL A 22 -5.77 -11.02 -2.94
C VAL A 22 -5.88 -11.52 -4.38
N GLY A 23 -6.91 -12.33 -4.63
CA GLY A 23 -7.20 -12.90 -5.95
C GLY A 23 -8.33 -12.16 -6.64
N GLY A 24 -8.60 -12.55 -7.89
CA GLY A 24 -9.75 -12.08 -8.66
C GLY A 24 -9.68 -10.59 -9.01
N GLU A 25 -10.85 -9.96 -9.13
CA GLU A 25 -11.00 -8.58 -9.59
C GLU A 25 -10.35 -7.56 -8.64
N LEU A 26 -10.42 -7.79 -7.33
CA LEU A 26 -9.80 -6.94 -6.32
C LEU A 26 -8.28 -6.87 -6.49
N GLY A 27 -7.63 -8.00 -6.80
CA GLY A 27 -6.18 -8.04 -7.03
C GLY A 27 -5.75 -7.32 -8.28
N ARG A 28 -6.59 -7.39 -9.32
CA ARG A 28 -6.40 -6.62 -10.55
C ARG A 28 -6.50 -5.12 -10.27
N ARG A 29 -7.55 -4.67 -9.58
CA ARG A 29 -7.74 -3.25 -9.22
C ARG A 29 -6.57 -2.71 -8.38
N ILE A 30 -6.09 -3.48 -7.40
CA ILE A 30 -4.94 -3.10 -6.57
C ILE A 30 -3.66 -2.96 -7.42
N ARG A 31 -3.45 -3.86 -8.38
CA ARG A 31 -2.32 -3.79 -9.33
C ARG A 31 -2.43 -2.58 -10.27
N GLU A 32 -3.63 -2.27 -10.76
CA GLU A 32 -3.91 -1.08 -11.58
C GLU A 32 -3.67 0.22 -10.79
N MET A 33 -3.87 0.21 -9.47
CA MET A 33 -3.50 1.32 -8.58
C MET A 33 -1.99 1.43 -8.27
N GLY A 34 -1.15 0.53 -8.82
CA GLY A 34 0.29 0.55 -8.59
C GLY A 34 0.75 -0.09 -7.27
N LEU A 35 -0.16 -0.72 -6.52
CA LEU A 35 0.13 -1.40 -5.26
C LEU A 35 0.64 -2.83 -5.52
N VAL A 36 1.83 -2.93 -6.12
CA VAL A 36 2.48 -4.21 -6.46
C VAL A 36 3.63 -4.53 -5.52
N PRO A 37 3.97 -5.82 -5.34
CA PRO A 37 5.19 -6.19 -4.63
C PRO A 37 6.42 -5.50 -5.22
N GLY A 38 7.27 -4.92 -4.37
CA GLY A 38 8.43 -4.11 -4.78
C GLY A 38 8.15 -2.61 -4.88
N THR A 39 6.89 -2.17 -4.76
CA THR A 39 6.55 -0.75 -4.66
C THR A 39 6.83 -0.23 -3.25
N GLU A 40 7.53 0.91 -3.17
CA GLU A 40 7.66 1.67 -1.92
C GLU A 40 6.43 2.54 -1.70
N ILE A 41 5.85 2.44 -0.50
CA ILE A 41 4.70 3.23 -0.08
C ILE A 41 5.00 3.96 1.21
N THR A 42 4.52 5.20 1.31
CA THR A 42 4.51 5.99 2.55
C THR A 42 3.08 6.25 2.98
N ILE A 43 2.75 5.97 4.24
CA ILE A 43 1.47 6.35 4.82
C ILE A 43 1.44 7.87 4.98
N LYS A 44 0.52 8.58 4.30
CA LYS A 44 0.38 10.04 4.45
C LYS A 44 -0.75 10.43 5.38
N GLN A 45 -1.90 9.78 5.24
CA GLN A 45 -3.06 10.06 6.06
C GLN A 45 -3.93 8.82 6.14
N ARG A 46 -4.77 8.73 7.17
CA ARG A 46 -5.81 7.71 7.27
C ARG A 46 -7.16 8.37 7.01
N ALA A 47 -8.01 7.76 6.19
CA ALA A 47 -9.38 8.24 6.06
C ALA A 47 -10.11 8.10 7.41
N PRO A 48 -11.04 9.03 7.72
CA PRO A 48 -11.80 9.02 8.97
C PRO A 48 -12.66 7.77 9.17
N LEU A 49 -12.96 7.02 8.10
CA LEU A 49 -13.72 5.77 8.13
C LEU A 49 -12.87 4.49 8.34
N ASN A 50 -11.63 4.63 8.82
CA ASN A 50 -10.63 3.54 8.92
C ASN A 50 -10.20 2.93 7.57
N ASP A 51 -10.82 3.33 6.46
CA ASP A 51 -10.46 2.95 5.10
C ASP A 51 -10.99 4.02 4.11
N PRO A 52 -10.25 4.41 3.06
CA PRO A 52 -8.91 3.96 2.66
C PRO A 52 -7.76 4.75 3.31
N VAL A 53 -6.59 4.12 3.42
CA VAL A 53 -5.35 4.81 3.82
C VAL A 53 -4.83 5.61 2.63
N ALA A 54 -4.59 6.91 2.79
CA ALA A 54 -3.93 7.72 1.78
C ALA A 54 -2.45 7.31 1.72
N LEU A 55 -2.10 6.56 0.68
CA LEU A 55 -0.76 6.09 0.40
C LEU A 55 -0.11 7.00 -0.62
N ARG A 56 1.12 7.43 -0.33
CA ARG A 56 1.99 7.97 -1.36
C ARG A 56 2.79 6.82 -1.95
N VAL A 57 2.44 6.44 -3.17
CA VAL A 57 3.17 5.45 -3.95
C VAL A 57 4.36 6.16 -4.59
N MET A 58 5.58 5.79 -4.19
CA MET A 58 6.81 6.28 -4.81
C MET A 58 7.22 5.29 -5.90
N GLY A 59 6.39 5.21 -6.94
CA GLY A 59 6.74 4.54 -8.19
C GLY A 59 7.38 5.56 -9.10
N GLY A 60 8.67 5.40 -9.40
CA GLY A 60 9.37 6.22 -10.38
C GLY A 60 8.66 6.24 -11.73
N THR A 61 8.80 7.39 -12.39
CA THR A 61 8.28 7.86 -13.67
C THR A 61 8.25 6.82 -14.81
N LEU A 62 7.12 6.75 -15.50
CA LEU A 62 7.04 6.52 -16.96
C LEU A 62 6.27 7.69 -17.56
#